data_AF-A0A9Q2NKM7-F1
#
_entry.id   AF-A0A9Q2NKM7-F1
#
_cell.length_a   1.000
_cell.length_b   1.000
_cell.length_c   1.000
_cell.angle_alpha   90.00
_cell.angle_beta   90.00
_cell.angle_gamma   90.00
#
_symmetry.space_group_name_H-M   'P 1'
#
loop_
_entity.id
_entity.type
_entity.pdbx_description
1 polymer ?
#
loop_
_entity_poly.entity_id
_entity_poly.type
_entity_poly.pdbx_seq_one_letter_code
_entity_poly.pdbx_strand_id
1 'polypeptide(L)'
;MSRFLLLAVAVSAAAAFVWTFWGPSGVKVTEAELGKNWPLTVSEGYVECKRGDAYLFTSDGKTYGLNGFATTFFDTRDLHEIWKKDPRYPGLNLYLNIDPLFKIAKGLC
;
A
#
# COMPACT_ATOMS: atom_id res chain seq x y z
N MET A 1 -36.93 17.57 50.69
CA MET A 1 -35.57 17.01 50.68
C MET A 1 -35.37 16.28 49.36
N SER A 2 -34.47 16.81 48.52
CA SER A 2 -33.57 16.14 47.56
C SER A 2 -34.16 14.99 46.71
N ARG A 3 -34.11 15.01 45.37
CA ARG A 3 -32.88 15.04 44.56
C ARG A 3 -33.18 15.42 43.10
N PHE A 4 -32.53 16.48 42.61
CA PHE A 4 -32.02 16.52 41.24
C PHE A 4 -31.08 15.34 41.04
N LEU A 5 -31.25 14.50 40.01
CA LEU A 5 -30.21 13.68 39.38
C LEU A 5 -30.83 13.03 38.11
N LEU A 6 -30.44 13.45 36.89
CA LEU A 6 -29.27 12.94 36.12
C LEU A 6 -29.63 11.57 35.49
N LEU A 7 -29.66 11.34 34.17
CA LEU A 7 -28.61 11.34 33.12
C LEU A 7 -29.27 10.62 31.91
N ALA A 8 -28.82 10.63 30.67
CA ALA A 8 -27.75 11.28 29.93
C ALA A 8 -28.12 11.13 28.45
N VAL A 9 -27.64 12.08 27.66
CA VAL A 9 -27.55 12.03 26.20
C VAL A 9 -27.04 10.65 25.75
N ALA A 10 -27.80 9.93 24.93
CA ALA A 10 -27.28 8.78 24.19
C ALA A 10 -26.33 9.30 23.11
N VAL A 11 -25.09 9.57 23.50
CA VAL A 11 -24.00 10.00 22.60
C VAL A 11 -23.58 8.82 21.74
N SER A 12 -23.95 8.89 20.45
CA SER A 12 -23.10 8.58 19.30
C SER A 12 -22.06 7.46 19.47
N ALA A 13 -22.50 6.20 19.54
CA ALA A 13 -21.59 5.04 19.54
C ALA A 13 -21.57 4.26 18.20
N ALA A 14 -21.96 4.88 17.08
CA ALA A 14 -21.97 4.21 15.77
C ALA A 14 -20.81 4.59 14.84
N ALA A 15 -20.12 5.72 15.09
CA ALA A 15 -19.07 6.20 14.18
C ALA A 15 -17.69 5.55 14.41
N ALA A 16 -17.46 4.94 15.59
CA ALA A 16 -16.16 4.38 15.95
C ALA A 16 -15.98 2.89 15.58
N PHE A 17 -17.03 2.21 15.08
CA PHE A 17 -16.99 0.77 14.79
C PHE A 17 -16.84 0.42 13.30
N VAL A 18 -16.84 1.41 12.41
CA VAL A 18 -16.79 1.18 10.95
C VAL A 18 -15.38 1.36 10.37
N TRP A 19 -14.43 1.92 11.13
CA TRP A 19 -13.08 2.22 10.63
C TRP A 19 -12.11 1.04 10.72
N THR A 20 -12.44 0.00 11.47
CA THR A 20 -11.48 -1.04 11.84
C THR A 20 -11.43 -2.23 10.88
N PHE A 21 -12.29 -2.29 9.86
CA PHE A 21 -12.40 -3.49 9.02
C PHE A 21 -12.16 -3.29 7.52
N TRP A 22 -12.07 -2.04 7.01
CA TRP A 22 -11.88 -1.76 5.57
C TRP A 22 -10.58 -0.98 5.28
N GLY A 23 -9.53 -1.23 6.06
CA GLY A 23 -8.18 -0.77 5.67
C GLY A 23 -7.67 -1.57 4.47
N PRO A 24 -6.81 -0.99 3.60
CA PRO A 24 -6.10 -1.77 2.59
C PRO A 24 -5.38 -2.93 3.29
N SER A 25 -5.56 -4.15 2.78
CA SER A 25 -4.69 -5.25 3.18
C SER A 25 -3.25 -4.90 2.78
N GLY A 26 -2.26 -5.30 3.59
CA GLY A 26 -0.84 -5.02 3.35
C GLY A 26 -0.13 -4.17 4.39
N VAL A 27 1.15 -3.94 4.14
CA VAL A 27 2.02 -3.07 4.95
C VAL A 27 2.24 -1.76 4.21
N LYS A 28 1.95 -0.64 4.88
CA LYS A 28 2.26 0.69 4.36
C LYS A 28 3.77 0.85 4.24
N VAL A 29 4.22 1.39 3.12
CA VAL A 29 5.62 1.72 2.84
C VAL A 29 5.71 3.09 2.19
N THR A 30 6.75 3.84 2.54
CA THR A 30 6.92 5.23 2.11
C THR A 30 8.31 5.47 1.51
N GLU A 31 8.40 6.50 0.66
CA GLU A 31 9.66 7.01 0.14
C GLU A 31 10.56 7.50 1.28
N ALA A 32 10.00 8.08 2.34
CA ALA A 32 10.77 8.54 3.49
C ALA A 32 11.50 7.40 4.21
N GLU A 33 10.87 6.22 4.34
CA GLU A 33 11.46 5.04 4.97
C GLU A 33 12.56 4.39 4.12
N LEU A 34 12.38 4.32 2.80
CA LEU A 34 13.35 3.69 1.89
C LEU A 34 14.39 4.65 1.29
N GLY A 35 14.15 5.96 1.37
CA GLY A 35 15.00 7.02 0.85
C GLY A 35 15.40 6.79 -0.61
N LYS A 36 16.71 6.83 -0.88
CA LYS A 36 17.27 6.60 -2.23
C LYS A 36 16.94 5.24 -2.87
N ASN A 37 16.48 4.28 -2.07
CA ASN A 37 16.09 2.97 -2.55
C ASN A 37 14.62 2.91 -3.00
N TRP A 38 13.85 4.00 -2.84
CA TRP A 38 12.46 4.07 -3.28
C TRP A 38 12.37 4.15 -4.82
N PRO A 39 11.83 3.12 -5.50
CA PRO A 39 11.91 3.02 -6.95
C PRO A 39 10.72 3.64 -7.68
N LEU A 40 9.71 4.16 -6.97
CA LEU A 40 8.45 4.60 -7.56
C LEU A 40 8.30 6.12 -7.53
N THR A 41 7.47 6.68 -8.41
CA THR A 41 7.19 8.13 -8.53
C THR A 41 6.18 8.63 -7.51
N VAL A 42 5.32 7.75 -6.99
CA VAL A 42 4.41 8.04 -5.86
C VAL A 42 5.18 8.02 -4.54
N SER A 43 4.76 8.79 -3.54
CA SER A 43 5.49 8.92 -2.27
C SER A 43 5.26 7.78 -1.28
N GLU A 44 4.19 7.01 -1.43
CA GLU A 44 3.82 5.91 -0.53
C GLU A 44 2.87 4.92 -1.19
N GLY A 45 2.63 3.80 -0.53
CA GLY A 45 1.59 2.84 -0.89
C GLY A 45 1.56 1.66 0.07
N TYR A 46 0.80 0.63 -0.28
CA TYR A 46 0.68 -0.61 0.49
C TYR A 46 1.27 -1.77 -0.30
N VAL A 47 2.16 -2.53 0.33
CA VAL A 47 2.71 -3.76 -0.23
C VAL A 47 1.94 -4.95 0.33
N GLU A 48 1.55 -5.86 -0.54
CA GLU A 48 0.81 -7.07 -0.19
C GLU A 48 1.44 -8.33 -0.79
N CYS A 49 1.21 -9.46 -0.13
CA CYS A 49 1.32 -10.78 -0.73
C CYS A 49 -0.06 -11.44 -0.75
N LYS A 50 -0.49 -11.92 -1.92
CA LYS A 50 -1.72 -12.72 -2.07
C LYS A 50 -1.38 -14.07 -2.68
N ARG A 51 -2.14 -15.11 -2.31
CA ARG A 51 -1.95 -16.48 -2.82
C ARG A 51 -0.54 -17.09 -2.60
N GLY A 52 0.26 -16.53 -1.70
CA GLY A 52 1.60 -17.02 -1.33
C GLY A 52 2.74 -16.50 -2.22
N ASP A 53 2.44 -15.94 -3.39
CA ASP A 53 3.45 -15.54 -4.38
C ASP A 53 3.05 -14.35 -5.26
N ALA A 54 1.83 -13.81 -5.14
CA ALA A 54 1.43 -12.60 -5.86
C ALA A 54 1.84 -11.35 -5.09
N TYR A 55 2.88 -10.68 -5.55
CA TYR A 55 3.39 -9.46 -4.92
C TYR A 55 2.72 -8.24 -5.55
N LEU A 56 2.04 -7.44 -4.73
CA LEU A 56 1.22 -6.32 -5.17
C LEU A 56 1.68 -5.03 -4.47
N PHE A 57 1.51 -3.91 -5.18
CA PHE A 57 1.67 -2.58 -4.63
C PHE A 57 0.43 -1.74 -4.96
N THR A 58 -0.19 -1.13 -3.95
CA THR A 58 -1.38 -0.28 -4.13
C THR A 58 -1.11 1.16 -3.70
N SER A 59 -1.37 2.12 -4.60
CA SER A 59 -1.31 3.55 -4.33
C SER A 59 -2.43 4.27 -5.05
N ASP A 60 -3.02 5.29 -4.42
CA ASP A 60 -4.11 6.11 -5.01
C ASP A 60 -5.26 5.28 -5.60
N GLY A 61 -5.61 4.18 -4.93
CA GLY A 61 -6.68 3.26 -5.35
C GLY A 61 -6.33 2.37 -6.55
N LYS A 62 -5.10 2.42 -7.06
CA LYS A 62 -4.61 1.58 -8.16
C LYS A 62 -3.69 0.50 -7.62
N THR A 63 -3.86 -0.72 -8.12
CA THR A 63 -3.03 -1.87 -7.76
C THR A 63 -2.10 -2.24 -8.92
N TYR A 64 -0.83 -2.40 -8.62
CA TYR A 64 0.25 -2.73 -9.56
C TYR A 64 0.83 -4.09 -9.21
N GLY A 65 1.06 -4.93 -10.22
CA GLY A 65 1.75 -6.20 -10.03
C GLY A 65 3.25 -5.95 -9.91
N LEU A 66 3.85 -6.33 -8.78
CA LEU A 66 5.31 -6.28 -8.62
C LEU A 66 5.97 -7.44 -9.39
N ASN A 67 5.32 -8.59 -9.49
CA ASN A 67 5.85 -9.76 -10.20
C ASN A 67 4.89 -10.32 -11.27
N GLY A 68 5.43 -11.21 -12.12
CA GLY A 68 4.66 -11.83 -13.21
C GLY A 68 3.46 -12.66 -12.72
N PHE A 69 3.57 -13.30 -11.57
CA PHE A 69 2.47 -14.06 -10.97
C PHE A 69 1.30 -13.14 -10.59
N ALA A 70 1.58 -12.02 -9.92
CA ALA A 70 0.57 -11.02 -9.62
C ALA A 70 -0.14 -10.50 -10.89
N THR A 71 0.63 -10.17 -11.93
CA THR A 71 0.05 -9.69 -13.20
C THR A 71 -0.78 -10.75 -13.93
N THR A 72 -0.52 -12.05 -13.68
CA THR A 72 -1.24 -13.16 -14.32
C THR A 72 -2.59 -13.43 -13.64
N PHE A 73 -2.64 -13.32 -12.31
CA PHE A 73 -3.78 -13.78 -11.52
C PHE A 73 -4.65 -12.66 -10.92
N PHE A 74 -4.23 -11.40 -11.03
CA PHE A 74 -4.94 -10.24 -10.50
C PHE A 74 -5.10 -9.17 -11.57
N ASP A 75 -6.21 -8.43 -11.49
CA ASP A 75 -6.40 -7.22 -12.29
C ASP A 75 -5.48 -6.13 -11.76
N THR A 76 -4.39 -5.89 -12.47
CA THR A 76 -3.34 -4.96 -12.06
C THR A 76 -2.98 -4.01 -13.20
N ARG A 77 -2.54 -2.81 -12.81
CA ARG A 77 -1.97 -1.80 -13.69
C ARG A 77 -0.52 -2.15 -13.98
N ASP A 78 -0.01 -1.62 -15.09
CA ASP A 78 1.40 -1.77 -15.43
C ASP A 78 2.25 -0.93 -14.47
N LEU A 79 3.19 -1.57 -13.78
CA LEU A 79 4.10 -0.91 -12.85
C LEU A 79 4.91 0.21 -13.52
N HIS A 80 5.18 0.10 -14.82
CA HIS A 80 5.92 1.11 -15.59
C HIS A 80 5.21 2.48 -15.64
N GLU A 81 3.92 2.55 -15.32
CA GLU A 81 3.20 3.83 -15.16
C GLU A 81 3.77 4.68 -14.02
N ILE A 82 4.37 4.06 -13.00
CA ILE A 82 4.88 4.73 -11.79
C ILE A 82 6.32 4.37 -11.44
N TRP A 83 7.02 3.59 -12.26
CA TRP A 83 8.39 3.17 -11.99
C TRP A 83 9.38 4.27 -12.43
N LYS A 84 10.21 4.77 -11.49
CA LYS A 84 11.26 5.74 -11.80
C LYS A 84 12.27 5.14 -12.79
N LYS A 85 12.51 5.86 -13.88
CA LYS A 85 13.64 5.58 -14.78
C LYS A 85 14.96 5.80 -14.06
N ASP A 86 15.96 5.02 -14.43
CA ASP A 86 17.30 5.16 -13.88
C ASP A 86 18.04 6.33 -14.54
N PRO A 87 18.33 7.43 -13.80
CA PRO A 87 18.97 8.61 -14.37
C PRO A 87 20.41 8.36 -14.82
N ARG A 88 21.03 7.23 -14.41
CA ARG A 88 22.37 6.84 -14.85
C ARG A 88 22.42 6.46 -16.33
N TYR A 89 21.27 6.11 -16.92
CA TYR A 89 21.18 5.61 -18.30
C TYR A 89 20.02 6.28 -19.08
N PRO A 90 20.07 7.60 -19.31
CA PRO A 90 18.94 8.38 -19.84
C PRO A 90 18.48 8.00 -21.26
N GLY A 91 19.30 7.28 -22.03
CA GLY A 91 18.96 6.79 -23.36
C GLY A 91 18.41 5.36 -23.41
N LEU A 92 18.34 4.68 -22.26
CA LEU A 92 17.86 3.30 -22.16
C LEU A 92 16.54 3.27 -21.38
N ASN A 93 15.70 2.27 -21.66
CA ASN A 93 14.48 2.04 -20.90
C ASN A 93 14.78 1.21 -19.63
N LEU A 94 15.68 1.73 -18.79
CA LEU A 94 16.07 1.12 -17.52
C LEU A 94 15.40 1.83 -16.35
N TYR A 95 15.09 1.07 -15.31
CA TYR A 95 14.34 1.52 -14.14
C TYR A 95 15.11 1.23 -12.85
N LEU A 96 14.81 1.98 -11.80
CA LEU A 96 15.44 1.77 -10.48
C LEU A 96 15.15 0.37 -9.93
N ASN A 97 16.02 -0.17 -9.09
CA ASN A 97 15.84 -1.52 -8.57
C ASN A 97 14.54 -1.66 -7.74
N ILE A 98 13.65 -2.58 -8.15
CA ILE A 98 12.37 -2.87 -7.48
C ILE A 98 12.52 -3.81 -6.26
N ASP A 99 13.68 -4.45 -6.09
CA ASP A 99 13.96 -5.42 -5.02
C ASP A 99 13.53 -5.00 -3.61
N PRO A 100 13.65 -3.72 -3.17
CA PRO A 100 13.21 -3.34 -1.84
C PRO A 100 11.73 -3.67 -1.59
N LEU A 101 10.85 -3.40 -2.56
CA LEU A 101 9.42 -3.70 -2.44
C LEU A 101 9.16 -5.21 -2.55
N PHE A 102 9.88 -5.90 -3.44
CA PHE A 102 9.82 -7.36 -3.56
C PHE A 102 10.16 -8.09 -2.26
N LYS A 103 11.23 -7.65 -1.57
CA LYS A 103 11.67 -8.25 -0.30
C LYS A 103 10.64 -8.04 0.79
N ILE A 104 10.00 -6.86 0.83
CA ILE A 104 8.90 -6.58 1.75
C ILE A 104 7.73 -7.53 1.44
N ALA A 105 7.27 -7.60 0.18
CA ALA A 105 6.18 -8.47 -0.23
C ALA A 105 6.45 -9.94 0.10
N LYS A 106 7.65 -10.43 -0.20
CA LYS A 106 8.09 -11.80 0.10
C LYS A 106 8.06 -12.09 1.60
N GLY A 107 8.35 -11.11 2.45
CA GLY A 107 8.27 -11.24 3.90
C GLY A 107 6.85 -11.38 4.45
N LEU A 108 5.82 -11.19 3.61
CA LEU A 108 4.40 -11.24 3.99
C LEU A 108 3.70 -12.57 3.63
N CYS A 109 4.37 -13.52 2.97
CA CYS A 109 3.72 -14.71 2.39
C CYS A 109 3.68 -15.99 3.26
#